data_AF-A0A1W7CVN8-F1
#
_entry.id   AF-A0A1W7CVN8-F1
#
_cell.length_a   1.000
_cell.length_b   1.000
_cell.length_c   1.000
_cell.angle_alpha   90.00
_cell.angle_beta   90.00
_cell.angle_gamma   90.00
#
_symmetry.space_group_name_H-M   'P 1'
#
loop_
_entity.id
_entity.type
_entity.pdbx_description
1 polymer ?
#
loop_
_entity_poly.entity_id
_entity_poly.type
_entity_poly.pdbx_seq_one_letter_code
_entity_poly.pdbx_strand_id
1 'polypeptide(L)'
;MGRAARSAALAGLTAWVLLAGLLLAPPARAAEQLAEAADALAAGPGVWAAEDYEDIDEQALALMRARYADARTPVRVALLTEEIPEGDAAAEELAARVGEPGVYLVFNEVHTPVSDSPSTAYAWAVADVPVSTEQLSAEMYARVGIPSGHFLLSLSDALDNDLRPAVAATAGAEPFFVDPAVTAAFPELDAALLRDSFAGVPNVRAALVSGLGGDLAEAQAPMLTGLPDDGVAVLIQWEDDGSFSAVFGAGPDVPFDISDLETVIGASGITDLPVREVPQRLALLAALLSPAEVTETARDALAEAPVYVHPGISDWRTGPEELAALGEELAAADPAAGVAFLPHPVLELRAGGTLPSEESALAELVAPEGRNVAVFTVDPYHGGHVRDTSATGDAAFVEAADWAHGSEAFIGETLTDLLGEMDRLGITEPTADGAEPATGGADATGPRTAAQILLLAVAALLLPVLARNLTPRGRRARRVRAAARRRGLLAALPAERAAVLLAEAERAARATDEQLIRLGDDLARVPRPAGAAALRRLQRLRSDYEWVLDVRAHLASREEVGGIRKDIARLRRALGRLPSPTGTSGD
;
A
#
# COMPACT_ATOMS: atom_id res chain seq x y z
N MET A 1 -19.08 16.77 48.29
CA MET A 1 -17.65 16.51 47.96
C MET A 1 -16.89 17.83 47.99
N GLY A 2 -15.99 18.00 48.96
CA GLY A 2 -15.26 19.24 49.17
C GLY A 2 -14.24 19.53 48.06
N ARG A 3 -13.91 20.82 47.85
CA ARG A 3 -12.92 21.27 46.86
C ARG A 3 -11.58 20.51 46.95
N ALA A 4 -11.20 20.06 48.14
CA ALA A 4 -10.01 19.24 48.40
C ALA A 4 -10.05 17.84 47.75
N ALA A 5 -11.22 17.18 47.72
CA ALA A 5 -11.37 15.86 47.10
C ALA A 5 -11.29 15.94 45.56
N ARG A 6 -11.77 17.05 44.97
CA ARG A 6 -11.66 17.30 43.53
C ARG A 6 -10.23 17.63 43.11
N SER A 7 -9.49 18.37 43.93
CA SER A 7 -8.08 18.70 43.65
C SER A 7 -7.16 17.49 43.82
N ALA A 8 -7.41 16.61 44.79
CA ALA A 8 -6.70 15.35 44.93
C ALA A 8 -6.98 14.38 43.76
N ALA A 9 -8.23 14.28 43.31
CA ALA A 9 -8.58 13.46 42.14
C ALA A 9 -7.96 14.01 40.85
N LEU A 10 -7.97 15.34 40.66
CA LEU A 10 -7.35 15.97 39.48
C LEU A 10 -5.83 15.79 39.49
N ALA A 11 -5.17 15.93 40.64
CA ALA A 11 -3.74 15.73 40.81
C ALA A 11 -3.33 14.27 40.58
N GLY A 12 -4.15 13.31 41.02
CA GLY A 12 -3.94 11.90 40.72
C GLY A 12 -4.05 11.60 39.22
N LEU A 13 -5.01 12.22 38.54
CA LEU A 13 -5.21 12.06 37.10
C LEU A 13 -4.08 12.71 36.28
N THR A 14 -3.63 13.91 36.64
CA THR A 14 -2.46 14.54 35.99
C THR A 14 -1.17 13.80 36.28
N ALA A 15 -0.98 13.26 37.50
CA ALA A 15 0.20 12.44 37.81
C ALA A 15 0.23 11.16 36.97
N TRP A 16 -0.91 10.49 36.79
CA TRP A 16 -1.03 9.32 35.92
C TRP A 16 -0.82 9.65 34.44
N VAL A 17 -1.34 10.78 33.95
CA VAL A 17 -1.11 11.23 32.56
C VAL A 17 0.35 11.63 32.34
N LEU A 18 1.00 12.24 33.32
CA LEU A 18 2.44 12.56 33.26
C LEU A 18 3.31 11.30 33.34
N LEU A 19 2.96 10.34 34.20
CA LEU A 19 3.64 9.04 34.28
C LEU A 19 3.46 8.22 32.99
N ALA A 20 2.26 8.20 32.43
CA ALA A 20 2.00 7.59 31.13
C ALA A 20 2.76 8.32 30.02
N GLY A 21 2.81 9.65 30.04
CA GLY A 21 3.59 10.46 29.10
C GLY A 21 5.10 10.28 29.22
N LEU A 22 5.61 9.95 30.41
CA LEU A 22 7.02 9.59 30.66
C LEU A 22 7.34 8.14 30.29
N LEU A 23 6.38 7.22 30.42
CA LEU A 23 6.50 5.83 29.99
C LEU A 23 6.28 5.64 28.48
N LEU A 24 5.60 6.60 27.84
CA LEU A 24 5.44 6.71 26.39
C LEU A 24 6.46 7.67 25.75
N ALA A 25 7.31 8.33 26.54
CA ALA A 25 8.43 9.08 26.00
C ALA A 25 9.47 8.07 25.50
N PRO A 26 9.93 8.17 24.25
CA PRO A 26 10.99 7.29 23.77
C PRO A 26 12.20 7.41 24.72
N PRO A 27 12.87 6.30 25.06
CA PRO A 27 14.05 6.36 25.90
C PRO A 27 15.03 7.34 25.28
N ALA A 28 15.68 8.17 26.10
CA ALA A 28 16.82 8.96 25.67
C ALA A 28 17.91 7.97 25.22
N ARG A 29 17.92 7.62 23.94
CA ARG A 29 18.89 6.69 23.37
C ARG A 29 20.27 7.35 23.40
N ALA A 30 21.25 6.59 23.86
CA ALA A 30 22.63 7.04 23.91
C ALA A 30 23.15 7.11 22.47
N ALA A 31 23.77 8.24 22.12
CA ALA A 31 24.21 8.67 20.79
C ALA A 31 25.23 7.75 20.09
N GLU A 32 24.85 6.52 19.76
CA GLU A 32 25.74 5.49 19.21
C GLU A 32 25.12 4.66 18.06
N GLN A 33 23.97 5.03 17.51
CA GLN A 33 23.33 4.23 16.44
C GLN A 33 24.22 4.05 15.21
N LEU A 34 25.00 5.06 14.84
CA LEU A 34 25.94 4.96 13.71
C LEU A 34 27.03 3.91 13.98
N ALA A 35 27.48 3.78 15.23
CA ALA A 35 28.46 2.77 15.62
C ALA A 35 27.84 1.37 15.62
N GLU A 36 26.63 1.24 16.15
CA GLU A 36 25.88 -0.02 16.13
C GLU A 36 25.60 -0.49 14.70
N ALA A 37 25.18 0.42 13.82
CA ALA A 37 24.99 0.15 12.40
C ALA A 37 26.30 -0.30 11.74
N ALA A 38 27.43 0.36 12.05
CA ALA A 38 28.73 -0.02 11.52
C ALA A 38 29.15 -1.43 11.97
N ASP A 39 28.98 -1.76 13.25
CA ASP A 39 29.31 -3.09 13.80
C ASP A 39 28.46 -4.18 13.16
N ALA A 40 27.17 -3.91 12.92
CA ALA A 40 26.28 -4.85 12.24
C ALA A 40 26.64 -5.02 10.75
N LEU A 41 26.93 -3.92 10.05
CA LEU A 41 27.26 -3.90 8.62
C LEU A 41 28.72 -4.32 8.32
N ALA A 42 29.55 -4.46 9.34
CA ALA A 42 30.89 -5.05 9.22
C ALA A 42 30.83 -6.56 8.91
N ALA A 43 29.73 -7.24 9.28
CA ALA A 43 29.55 -8.67 8.98
C ALA A 43 29.29 -8.95 7.49
N GLY A 44 28.86 -7.94 6.71
CA GLY A 44 28.60 -8.07 5.29
C GLY A 44 27.75 -6.93 4.72
N PRO A 45 27.56 -6.88 3.38
CA PRO A 45 26.60 -5.97 2.73
C PRO A 45 25.19 -6.16 3.29
N GLY A 46 24.37 -5.10 3.27
CA GLY A 46 23.01 -5.19 3.78
C GLY A 46 22.45 -3.89 4.35
N VAL A 47 21.40 -4.04 5.16
CA VAL A 47 20.63 -2.93 5.73
C VAL A 47 20.51 -3.09 7.22
N TRP A 48 20.93 -2.06 7.94
CA TRP A 48 20.64 -1.88 9.35
C TRP A 48 19.60 -0.77 9.51
N ALA A 49 18.60 -1.00 10.36
CA ALA A 49 17.54 -0.04 10.62
C ALA A 49 17.30 0.09 12.11
N ALA A 50 17.19 1.33 12.60
CA ALA A 50 16.76 1.61 13.95
C ALA A 50 15.32 1.14 14.16
N GLU A 51 15.01 0.66 15.36
CA GLU A 51 13.73 0.04 15.73
C GLU A 51 12.50 0.95 15.49
N ASP A 52 12.70 2.27 15.54
CA ASP A 52 11.66 3.30 15.42
C ASP A 52 11.74 4.12 14.13
N TYR A 53 12.50 3.65 13.13
CA TYR A 53 12.55 4.30 11.82
C TYR A 53 11.18 4.16 11.13
N GLU A 54 10.51 5.26 10.78
CA GLU A 54 9.09 5.26 10.38
C GLU A 54 8.88 5.21 8.86
N ASP A 55 9.84 5.66 8.05
CA ASP A 55 9.64 5.83 6.60
C ASP A 55 9.87 4.55 5.78
N ILE A 56 10.29 3.44 6.43
CA ILE A 56 10.40 2.12 5.80
C ILE A 56 9.54 1.08 6.53
N ASP A 57 8.81 0.25 5.79
CA ASP A 57 8.11 -0.90 6.36
C ASP A 57 8.97 -2.19 6.32
N GLU A 58 8.52 -3.19 7.08
CA GLU A 58 9.23 -4.48 7.20
C GLU A 58 9.36 -5.22 5.86
N GLN A 59 8.41 -5.04 4.94
CA GLN A 59 8.42 -5.70 3.63
C GLN A 59 9.50 -5.10 2.73
N ALA A 60 9.58 -3.77 2.66
CA ALA A 60 10.64 -3.07 1.93
C ALA A 60 12.02 -3.40 2.54
N LEU A 61 12.13 -3.47 3.86
CA LEU A 61 13.38 -3.83 4.54
C LEU A 61 13.81 -5.28 4.24
N ALA A 62 12.87 -6.23 4.23
CA ALA A 62 13.14 -7.62 3.84
C ALA A 62 13.63 -7.71 2.38
N LEU A 63 12.97 -6.98 1.47
CA LEU A 63 13.34 -6.92 0.06
C LEU A 63 14.72 -6.29 -0.16
N MET A 64 15.04 -5.19 0.53
CA MET A 64 16.37 -4.57 0.45
C MET A 64 17.47 -5.48 0.99
N ARG A 65 17.22 -6.19 2.09
CA ARG A 65 18.17 -7.16 2.65
C ARG A 65 18.44 -8.30 1.67
N ALA A 66 17.39 -8.85 1.07
CA ALA A 66 17.53 -9.86 0.04
C ALA A 66 18.30 -9.33 -1.18
N ARG A 67 18.02 -8.09 -1.60
CA ARG A 67 18.67 -7.47 -2.76
C ARG A 67 20.16 -7.26 -2.58
N TYR A 68 20.59 -6.82 -1.40
CA TYR A 68 22.00 -6.54 -1.13
C TYR A 68 22.83 -7.75 -0.70
N ALA A 69 22.19 -8.85 -0.27
CA ALA A 69 22.90 -10.08 0.08
C ALA A 69 23.69 -10.66 -1.10
N ASP A 70 23.16 -10.53 -2.32
CA ASP A 70 23.74 -11.09 -3.54
C ASP A 70 24.34 -10.04 -4.49
N ALA A 71 24.37 -8.76 -4.08
CA ALA A 71 24.91 -7.67 -4.89
C ALA A 71 26.42 -7.83 -5.11
N ARG A 72 26.88 -7.64 -6.35
CA ARG A 72 28.30 -7.75 -6.70
C ARG A 72 29.08 -6.54 -6.19
N THR A 73 28.50 -5.35 -6.28
CA THR A 73 28.99 -4.13 -5.65
C THR A 73 28.42 -4.07 -4.22
N PRO A 74 29.26 -4.12 -3.17
CA PRO A 74 28.77 -4.07 -1.80
C PRO A 74 28.00 -2.78 -1.49
N VAL A 75 26.74 -2.90 -1.10
CA VAL A 75 25.92 -1.76 -0.64
C VAL A 75 25.61 -1.95 0.84
N ARG A 76 25.80 -0.88 1.62
CA ARG A 76 25.56 -0.85 3.06
C ARG A 76 24.70 0.35 3.40
N VAL A 77 23.53 0.09 3.97
CA VAL A 77 22.53 1.11 4.29
C VAL A 77 22.29 1.14 5.79
N ALA A 78 22.40 2.32 6.38
CA ALA A 78 22.04 2.58 7.77
C ALA A 78 20.84 3.54 7.84
N LEU A 79 19.74 3.10 8.43
CA LEU A 79 18.54 3.89 8.67
C LEU A 79 18.51 4.28 10.15
N LEU A 80 18.80 5.55 10.44
CA LEU A 80 19.07 6.06 11.79
C LEU A 80 17.95 7.01 12.25
N THR A 81 17.74 7.11 13.57
CA THR A 81 16.80 8.06 14.18
C THR A 81 17.49 9.12 15.07
N GLU A 82 18.82 9.09 15.15
CA GLU A 82 19.67 10.04 15.90
C GLU A 82 20.21 11.16 15.01
N GLU A 83 20.39 12.38 15.52
CA GLU A 83 21.00 13.47 14.73
C GLU A 83 22.38 13.08 14.15
N ILE A 84 22.53 13.22 12.84
CA ILE A 84 23.80 13.00 12.14
C ILE A 84 24.49 14.32 11.78
N PRO A 85 25.83 14.32 11.63
CA PRO A 85 26.55 15.44 11.04
C PRO A 85 25.99 15.83 9.66
N GLU A 86 26.01 17.12 9.35
CA GLU A 86 25.56 17.63 8.04
C GLU A 86 26.42 17.12 6.88
N GLY A 87 25.79 16.93 5.72
CA GLY A 87 26.46 16.49 4.50
C GLY A 87 26.81 15.00 4.53
N ASP A 88 27.92 14.64 3.89
CA ASP A 88 28.30 13.24 3.66
C ASP A 88 29.13 12.62 4.81
N ALA A 89 29.45 13.40 5.84
CA ALA A 89 30.34 13.00 6.93
C ALA A 89 29.85 11.76 7.70
N ALA A 90 28.53 11.57 7.84
CA ALA A 90 27.97 10.37 8.48
C ALA A 90 28.25 9.09 7.69
N ALA A 91 28.16 9.16 6.36
CA ALA A 91 28.44 8.02 5.48
C ALA A 91 29.95 7.77 5.36
N GLU A 92 30.78 8.82 5.35
CA GLU A 92 32.24 8.70 5.43
C GLU A 92 32.68 8.03 6.74
N GLU A 93 32.06 8.38 7.87
CA GLU A 93 32.31 7.74 9.16
C GLU A 93 31.88 6.27 9.16
N LEU A 94 30.70 5.96 8.61
CA LEU A 94 30.25 4.58 8.43
C LEU A 94 31.25 3.76 7.60
N ALA A 95 31.68 4.31 6.47
CA ALA A 95 32.66 3.67 5.58
C ALA A 95 34.00 3.43 6.30
N ALA A 96 34.49 4.43 7.04
CA ALA A 96 35.74 4.32 7.79
C ALA A 96 35.67 3.29 8.93
N ARG A 97 34.52 3.15 9.59
CA ARG A 97 34.31 2.18 10.67
C ARG A 97 34.18 0.75 10.15
N VAL A 98 33.45 0.56 9.05
CA VAL A 98 33.33 -0.76 8.41
C VAL A 98 34.64 -1.19 7.77
N GLY A 99 35.37 -0.27 7.14
CA GLY A 99 36.72 -0.51 6.62
C GLY A 99 36.81 -1.41 5.38
N GLU A 100 35.69 -1.65 4.70
CA GLU A 100 35.60 -2.49 3.49
C GLU A 100 35.23 -1.64 2.25
N PRO A 101 35.55 -2.09 1.02
CA PRO A 101 35.06 -1.45 -0.19
C PRO A 101 33.52 -1.49 -0.28
N GLY A 102 32.91 -0.46 -0.86
CA GLY A 102 31.47 -0.42 -1.12
C GLY A 102 30.85 0.96 -1.24
N VAL A 103 29.54 0.97 -1.44
CA VAL A 103 28.66 2.14 -1.36
C VAL A 103 28.00 2.17 0.01
N TYR A 104 28.06 3.34 0.65
CA TYR A 104 27.58 3.58 2.00
C TYR A 104 26.51 4.65 1.95
N LEU A 105 25.31 4.31 2.43
CA LEU A 105 24.16 5.21 2.47
C LEU A 105 23.67 5.32 3.90
N VAL A 106 23.53 6.54 4.38
CA VAL A 106 22.92 6.83 5.69
C VAL A 106 21.67 7.63 5.45
N PHE A 107 20.53 7.09 5.89
CA PHE A 107 19.27 7.80 5.96
C PHE A 107 18.95 8.07 7.42
N ASN A 108 18.35 9.23 7.65
CA ASN A 108 18.17 9.75 8.98
C ASN A 108 16.78 10.30 9.18
N GLU A 109 16.16 10.01 10.32
CA GLU A 109 14.87 10.53 10.77
C GLU A 109 14.95 11.09 12.19
N VAL A 110 15.03 12.41 12.35
CA VAL A 110 14.99 13.04 13.68
C VAL A 110 13.63 13.64 13.97
N HIS A 111 12.96 13.14 15.01
CA HIS A 111 11.76 13.78 15.52
C HIS A 111 12.07 15.17 16.09
N THR A 112 11.41 16.19 15.56
CA THR A 112 11.57 17.56 16.07
C THR A 112 10.43 17.91 17.03
N PRO A 113 10.65 18.66 18.13
CA PRO A 113 9.60 19.01 19.10
C PRO A 113 8.43 19.85 18.54
N VAL A 114 8.58 20.32 17.30
CA VAL A 114 7.70 21.28 16.63
C VAL A 114 7.02 20.69 15.40
N SER A 115 7.36 19.47 15.01
CA SER A 115 6.76 18.77 13.89
C SER A 115 6.33 17.38 14.29
N ASP A 116 5.11 17.03 13.93
CA ASP A 116 4.60 15.66 13.93
C ASP A 116 5.25 14.76 12.85
N SER A 117 6.17 15.30 12.03
CA SER A 117 6.96 14.58 11.02
C SER A 117 8.44 14.59 11.39
N PRO A 118 9.16 13.46 11.27
CA PRO A 118 10.60 13.47 11.42
C PRO A 118 11.24 14.35 10.33
N SER A 119 12.33 15.04 10.70
CA SER A 119 13.21 15.68 9.72
C SER A 119 14.06 14.61 9.09
N THR A 120 14.07 14.53 7.75
CA THR A 120 14.87 13.55 7.04
C THR A 120 16.16 14.13 6.48
N ALA A 121 17.25 13.36 6.56
CA ALA A 121 18.52 13.69 5.92
C ALA A 121 19.13 12.43 5.30
N TYR A 122 19.97 12.63 4.28
CA TYR A 122 20.65 11.57 3.55
C TYR A 122 22.14 11.91 3.38
N ALA A 123 23.01 10.93 3.56
CA ALA A 123 24.47 11.04 3.42
C ALA A 123 25.03 9.84 2.63
N TRP A 124 26.06 10.09 1.82
CA TRP A 124 26.53 9.16 0.79
C TRP A 124 28.04 9.09 0.81
N ALA A 125 28.61 7.89 0.80
CA ALA A 125 30.03 7.69 0.61
C ALA A 125 30.30 6.50 -0.30
N VAL A 126 31.39 6.59 -1.06
CA VAL A 126 31.89 5.51 -1.90
C VAL A 126 33.33 5.25 -1.49
N ALA A 127 33.64 4.01 -1.14
CA ALA A 127 34.99 3.58 -0.80
C ALA A 127 35.46 2.46 -1.74
N ASP A 128 36.58 2.68 -2.42
CA ASP A 128 37.33 1.67 -3.18
C ASP A 128 36.50 0.83 -4.19
N VAL A 129 35.44 1.41 -4.76
CA VAL A 129 34.65 0.83 -5.86
C VAL A 129 34.55 1.80 -7.04
N PRO A 130 34.41 1.33 -8.29
CA PRO A 130 34.42 2.17 -9.49
C PRO A 130 33.06 2.86 -9.72
N VAL A 131 32.51 3.50 -8.68
CA VAL A 131 31.21 4.19 -8.68
C VAL A 131 31.43 5.62 -8.20
N SER A 132 30.77 6.61 -8.77
CA SER A 132 30.82 8.00 -8.29
C SER A 132 29.55 8.40 -7.54
N THR A 133 29.67 9.36 -6.62
CA THR A 133 28.50 9.97 -5.94
C THR A 133 27.55 10.66 -6.92
N GLU A 134 28.06 11.13 -8.07
CA GLU A 134 27.24 11.67 -9.16
C GLU A 134 26.36 10.59 -9.80
N GLN A 135 26.87 9.37 -10.00
CA GLN A 135 26.08 8.25 -10.51
C GLN A 135 24.98 7.85 -9.53
N LEU A 136 25.29 7.80 -8.23
CA LEU A 136 24.30 7.54 -7.20
C LEU A 136 23.21 8.61 -7.18
N SER A 137 23.59 9.89 -7.28
CA SER A 137 22.66 11.01 -7.35
C SER A 137 21.77 10.95 -8.59
N ALA A 138 22.36 10.63 -9.76
CA ALA A 138 21.63 10.49 -11.01
C ALA A 138 20.57 9.38 -10.93
N GLU A 139 20.94 8.23 -10.34
CA GLU A 139 20.02 7.12 -10.11
C GLU A 139 18.86 7.53 -9.20
N MET A 140 19.12 8.17 -8.05
CA MET A 140 18.05 8.66 -7.17
C MET A 140 17.10 9.63 -7.88
N TYR A 141 17.63 10.56 -8.67
CA TYR A 141 16.78 11.50 -9.41
C TYR A 141 15.99 10.83 -10.53
N ALA A 142 16.51 9.76 -11.13
CA ALA A 142 15.80 8.95 -12.13
C ALA A 142 14.60 8.21 -11.52
N ARG A 143 14.60 7.98 -10.20
CA ARG A 143 13.51 7.32 -9.45
C ARG A 143 12.45 8.25 -8.91
N VAL A 144 12.48 9.53 -9.27
CA VAL A 144 11.44 10.47 -8.85
C VAL A 144 10.27 10.45 -9.83
N GLY A 145 9.13 9.92 -9.39
CA GLY A 145 7.92 9.85 -10.22
C GLY A 145 7.00 8.71 -9.82
N ILE A 146 5.97 8.48 -10.63
CA ILE A 146 5.22 7.22 -10.66
C ILE A 146 5.14 6.84 -12.14
N PRO A 147 5.35 5.58 -12.54
CA PRO A 147 5.94 4.44 -11.81
C PRO A 147 7.45 4.35 -12.09
N SER A 148 8.29 4.88 -11.21
CA SER A 148 9.74 5.01 -11.46
C SER A 148 10.61 4.02 -10.69
N GLY A 149 10.03 3.29 -9.72
CA GLY A 149 10.70 2.33 -8.86
C GLY A 149 11.42 2.98 -7.66
N HIS A 150 11.81 2.15 -6.70
CA HIS A 150 12.47 2.59 -5.46
C HIS A 150 14.00 2.69 -5.61
N PHE A 151 14.60 3.85 -5.29
CA PHE A 151 16.05 4.10 -5.40
C PHE A 151 16.94 3.02 -4.78
N LEU A 152 16.68 2.66 -3.52
CA LEU A 152 17.49 1.64 -2.83
C LEU A 152 17.35 0.24 -3.45
N LEU A 153 16.24 -0.07 -4.13
CA LEU A 153 16.05 -1.38 -4.75
C LEU A 153 16.56 -1.42 -6.20
N SER A 154 16.57 -0.29 -6.89
CA SER A 154 17.13 -0.15 -8.25
C SER A 154 18.65 -0.02 -8.26
N LEU A 155 19.26 0.43 -7.16
CA LEU A 155 20.68 0.75 -7.08
C LEU A 155 21.58 -0.43 -7.46
N SER A 156 21.31 -1.65 -6.97
CA SER A 156 22.12 -2.83 -7.32
C SER A 156 22.14 -3.07 -8.83
N ASP A 157 20.99 -2.96 -9.50
CA ASP A 157 20.93 -3.11 -10.96
C ASP A 157 21.59 -1.94 -11.70
N ALA A 158 21.50 -0.71 -11.18
CA ALA A 158 22.17 0.43 -11.77
C ALA A 158 23.70 0.26 -11.79
N LEU A 159 24.26 -0.32 -10.72
CA LEU A 159 25.70 -0.53 -10.55
C LEU A 159 26.20 -1.82 -11.23
N ASP A 160 25.45 -2.91 -11.11
CA ASP A 160 25.88 -4.24 -11.51
C ASP A 160 25.22 -4.78 -12.77
N ASN A 161 24.11 -4.17 -13.20
CA ASN A 161 23.33 -4.61 -14.36
C ASN A 161 22.92 -6.09 -14.25
N ASP A 162 22.36 -6.45 -13.09
CA ASP A 162 22.03 -7.81 -12.70
C ASP A 162 20.57 -8.20 -13.03
N LEU A 163 19.65 -7.25 -13.13
CA LEU A 163 18.24 -7.48 -13.49
C LEU A 163 17.94 -7.12 -14.94
N ARG A 164 18.47 -6.01 -15.46
CA ARG A 164 18.21 -5.54 -16.83
C ARG A 164 18.40 -6.63 -17.90
N PRO A 165 19.52 -7.40 -17.91
CA PRO A 165 19.69 -8.49 -18.87
C PRO A 165 18.67 -9.62 -18.71
N ALA A 166 18.28 -9.94 -17.48
CA ALA A 166 17.31 -11.00 -17.19
C ALA A 166 15.89 -10.59 -17.61
N VAL A 167 15.50 -9.34 -17.36
CA VAL A 167 14.25 -8.77 -17.87
C VAL A 167 14.27 -8.72 -19.40
N ALA A 168 15.37 -8.32 -20.03
CA ALA A 168 15.47 -8.35 -21.49
C ALA A 168 15.38 -9.76 -22.08
N ALA A 169 15.82 -10.79 -21.35
CA ALA A 169 15.71 -12.18 -21.78
C ALA A 169 14.26 -12.68 -21.88
N THR A 170 13.30 -12.00 -21.23
CA THR A 170 11.86 -12.31 -21.34
C THR A 170 11.27 -12.11 -22.73
N ALA A 171 11.94 -11.33 -23.58
CA ALA A 171 11.59 -11.20 -24.99
C ALA A 171 11.97 -12.44 -25.82
N GLY A 172 12.78 -13.34 -25.26
CA GLY A 172 13.31 -14.54 -25.91
C GLY A 172 12.54 -15.81 -25.55
N ALA A 173 13.26 -16.86 -25.18
CA ALA A 173 12.70 -18.19 -24.95
C ALA A 173 12.03 -18.37 -23.57
N GLU A 174 12.33 -17.49 -22.60
CA GLU A 174 11.85 -17.59 -21.23
C GLU A 174 10.92 -16.40 -20.91
N PRO A 175 9.60 -16.49 -21.17
CA PRO A 175 8.69 -15.35 -21.07
C PRO A 175 8.45 -14.83 -19.64
N PHE A 176 8.93 -15.53 -18.62
CA PHE A 176 8.65 -15.25 -17.22
C PHE A 176 9.92 -15.08 -16.41
N PHE A 177 10.03 -13.98 -15.68
CA PHE A 177 11.14 -13.69 -14.79
C PHE A 177 10.64 -13.18 -13.43
N VAL A 178 11.23 -13.67 -12.35
CA VAL A 178 11.06 -13.08 -11.02
C VAL A 178 12.44 -12.85 -10.45
N ASP A 179 12.68 -11.63 -9.98
CA ASP A 179 13.90 -11.26 -9.27
C ASP A 179 14.09 -12.19 -8.05
N PRO A 180 15.24 -12.87 -7.93
CA PRO A 180 15.53 -13.72 -6.78
C PRO A 180 15.33 -13.02 -5.42
N ALA A 181 15.58 -11.70 -5.34
CA ALA A 181 15.35 -10.94 -4.12
C ALA A 181 13.86 -10.86 -3.74
N VAL A 182 12.97 -10.77 -4.74
CA VAL A 182 11.52 -10.80 -4.52
C VAL A 182 11.11 -12.16 -3.96
N THR A 183 11.56 -13.26 -4.57
CA THR A 183 11.26 -14.62 -4.08
C THR A 183 11.86 -14.89 -2.69
N ALA A 184 13.03 -14.35 -2.39
CA ALA A 184 13.64 -14.50 -1.06
C ALA A 184 12.87 -13.73 0.03
N ALA A 185 12.31 -12.55 -0.29
CA ALA A 185 11.50 -11.76 0.63
C ALA A 185 10.05 -12.26 0.74
N PHE A 186 9.50 -12.75 -0.36
CA PHE A 186 8.11 -13.21 -0.52
C PHE A 186 8.11 -14.56 -1.25
N PRO A 187 8.27 -15.68 -0.53
CA PRO A 187 8.41 -17.01 -1.14
C PRO A 187 7.25 -17.44 -2.05
N GLU A 188 6.07 -16.87 -1.85
CA GLU A 188 4.89 -17.06 -2.69
C GLU A 188 4.99 -16.36 -4.06
N LEU A 189 5.88 -15.38 -4.20
CA LEU A 189 6.11 -14.63 -5.43
C LEU A 189 7.35 -15.17 -6.13
N ASP A 190 7.15 -16.20 -6.96
CA ASP A 190 8.21 -16.87 -7.70
C ASP A 190 7.88 -17.05 -9.19
N ALA A 191 8.84 -17.57 -9.95
CA ALA A 191 8.63 -17.83 -11.37
C ALA A 191 7.64 -18.97 -11.64
N ALA A 192 7.31 -19.83 -10.67
CA ALA A 192 6.28 -20.84 -10.82
C ALA A 192 4.89 -20.20 -10.77
N LEU A 193 4.66 -19.24 -9.87
CA LEU A 193 3.44 -18.42 -9.82
C LEU A 193 3.11 -17.81 -11.19
N LEU A 194 4.09 -17.18 -11.86
CA LEU A 194 3.87 -16.60 -13.19
C LEU A 194 3.51 -17.66 -14.24
N ARG A 195 4.21 -18.81 -14.23
CA ARG A 195 3.94 -19.91 -15.16
C ARG A 195 2.56 -20.52 -14.95
N ASP A 196 2.16 -20.70 -13.70
CA ASP A 196 0.89 -21.29 -13.34
C ASP A 196 -0.26 -20.31 -13.61
N SER A 197 -0.08 -19.02 -13.30
CA SER A 197 -1.09 -17.99 -13.54
C SER A 197 -1.39 -17.83 -15.04
N PHE A 198 -0.35 -17.81 -15.89
CA PHE A 198 -0.50 -17.64 -17.33
C PHE A 198 -0.52 -18.97 -18.10
N ALA A 199 -0.77 -20.09 -17.42
CA ALA A 199 -0.91 -21.38 -18.07
C ALA A 199 -2.05 -21.35 -19.10
N GLY A 200 -1.73 -21.65 -20.36
CA GLY A 200 -2.71 -21.63 -21.45
C GLY A 200 -2.99 -20.25 -22.06
N VAL A 201 -2.37 -19.17 -21.56
CA VAL A 201 -2.43 -17.84 -22.17
C VAL A 201 -1.29 -17.69 -23.19
N PRO A 202 -1.57 -17.51 -24.48
CA PRO A 202 -0.54 -17.38 -25.50
C PRO A 202 0.17 -16.01 -25.44
N ASN A 203 1.43 -15.96 -25.88
CA ASN A 203 2.15 -14.70 -26.18
C ASN A 203 2.26 -13.68 -25.03
N VAL A 204 2.26 -14.13 -23.77
CA VAL A 204 2.47 -13.29 -22.59
C VAL A 204 3.94 -13.25 -22.17
N ARG A 205 4.42 -12.07 -21.78
CA ARG A 205 5.68 -11.87 -21.04
C ARG A 205 5.37 -11.26 -19.68
N ALA A 206 5.93 -11.79 -18.60
CA ALA A 206 5.73 -11.20 -17.27
C ALA A 206 7.04 -11.17 -16.48
N ALA A 207 7.26 -10.07 -15.77
CA ALA A 207 8.42 -9.90 -14.93
C ALA A 207 8.02 -9.23 -13.62
N LEU A 208 8.52 -9.75 -12.50
CA LEU A 208 8.33 -9.17 -11.17
C LEU A 208 9.71 -8.86 -10.57
N VAL A 209 9.99 -7.58 -10.29
CA VAL A 209 11.33 -7.12 -9.92
C VAL A 209 11.33 -6.21 -8.70
N SER A 210 12.41 -6.21 -7.91
CA SER A 210 12.55 -5.26 -6.80
C SER A 210 12.76 -3.83 -7.31
N GLY A 211 13.42 -3.65 -8.45
CA GLY A 211 13.64 -2.33 -9.06
C GLY A 211 14.68 -2.38 -10.16
N LEU A 212 14.37 -1.79 -11.32
CA LEU A 212 15.30 -1.65 -12.44
C LEU A 212 16.12 -0.38 -12.32
N GLY A 213 17.43 -0.47 -12.51
CA GLY A 213 18.39 0.63 -12.46
C GLY A 213 18.68 1.25 -13.82
N GLY A 214 19.33 2.42 -13.84
CA GLY A 214 19.68 3.14 -15.07
C GLY A 214 18.49 3.84 -15.75
N ASP A 215 18.58 4.12 -17.05
CA ASP A 215 17.45 4.70 -17.79
C ASP A 215 16.29 3.70 -17.81
N LEU A 216 15.19 4.08 -17.16
CA LEU A 216 14.05 3.19 -16.99
C LEU A 216 13.36 2.86 -18.32
N ALA A 217 13.25 3.83 -19.24
CA ALA A 217 12.63 3.59 -20.53
C ALA A 217 13.48 2.61 -21.35
N GLU A 218 14.80 2.75 -21.33
CA GLU A 218 15.72 1.81 -21.98
C GLU A 218 15.71 0.43 -21.30
N ALA A 219 15.60 0.37 -19.98
CA ALA A 219 15.57 -0.88 -19.22
C ALA A 219 14.30 -1.71 -19.49
N GLN A 220 13.15 -1.03 -19.64
CA GLN A 220 11.85 -1.67 -19.83
C GLN A 220 11.55 -1.99 -21.31
N ALA A 221 12.08 -1.19 -22.24
CA ALA A 221 11.79 -1.32 -23.67
C ALA A 221 11.99 -2.72 -24.26
N PRO A 222 13.06 -3.48 -23.94
CA PRO A 222 13.26 -4.82 -24.49
C PRO A 222 12.10 -5.78 -24.20
N MET A 223 11.47 -5.64 -23.03
CA MET A 223 10.35 -6.48 -22.62
C MET A 223 9.01 -5.96 -23.18
N LEU A 224 8.77 -4.65 -23.06
CA LEU A 224 7.48 -4.03 -23.35
C LEU A 224 7.26 -3.70 -24.83
N THR A 225 8.31 -3.75 -25.65
CA THR A 225 8.23 -3.47 -27.10
C THR A 225 8.52 -4.71 -27.94
N GLY A 226 8.24 -4.64 -29.24
CA GLY A 226 8.45 -5.77 -30.15
C GLY A 226 7.62 -7.00 -29.76
N LEU A 227 6.40 -6.76 -29.28
CA LEU A 227 5.44 -7.81 -28.98
C LEU A 227 4.84 -8.34 -30.30
N PRO A 228 4.48 -9.64 -30.35
CA PRO A 228 3.58 -10.17 -31.38
C PRO A 228 2.29 -9.34 -31.46
N ASP A 229 1.56 -9.46 -32.57
CA ASP A 229 0.32 -8.69 -32.78
C ASP A 229 -0.69 -8.91 -31.65
N ASP A 230 -0.81 -10.15 -31.16
CA ASP A 230 -1.66 -10.57 -30.04
C ASP A 230 -0.92 -10.67 -28.69
N GLY A 231 0.31 -10.15 -28.60
CA GLY A 231 1.17 -10.31 -27.42
C GLY A 231 0.95 -9.25 -26.35
N VAL A 232 1.10 -9.64 -25.08
CA VAL A 232 1.02 -8.73 -23.92
C VAL A 232 2.25 -8.90 -23.04
N ALA A 233 2.78 -7.79 -22.53
CA ALA A 233 3.84 -7.78 -21.53
C ALA A 233 3.40 -7.02 -20.27
N VAL A 234 3.76 -7.53 -19.10
CA VAL A 234 3.55 -6.86 -17.81
C VAL A 234 4.83 -6.88 -16.97
N LEU A 235 5.37 -5.71 -16.70
CA LEU A 235 6.46 -5.52 -15.74
C LEU A 235 5.89 -4.99 -14.44
N ILE A 236 6.07 -5.74 -13.36
CA ILE A 236 5.65 -5.37 -12.01
C ILE A 236 6.90 -5.01 -11.20
N GLN A 237 6.96 -3.80 -10.64
CA GLN A 237 8.13 -3.29 -9.91
C GLN A 237 7.74 -2.69 -8.55
N TRP A 238 8.63 -2.79 -7.56
CA TRP A 238 8.40 -2.21 -6.23
C TRP A 238 8.55 -0.68 -6.24
N GLU A 239 7.66 0.02 -5.55
CA GLU A 239 7.61 1.47 -5.44
C GLU A 239 7.86 1.96 -4.00
N ASP A 240 8.12 3.26 -3.85
CA ASP A 240 8.42 3.93 -2.57
C ASP A 240 7.32 3.83 -1.50
N ASP A 241 6.08 3.51 -1.87
CA ASP A 241 4.95 3.47 -0.93
C ASP A 241 4.77 2.12 -0.21
N GLY A 242 5.62 1.14 -0.51
CA GLY A 242 5.55 -0.20 0.08
C GLY A 242 4.63 -1.14 -0.70
N SER A 243 4.41 -0.85 -1.98
CA SER A 243 3.59 -1.65 -2.88
C SER A 243 4.26 -1.83 -4.24
N PHE A 244 3.70 -2.72 -5.06
CA PHE A 244 4.10 -2.86 -6.45
C PHE A 244 3.29 -1.90 -7.35
N SER A 245 3.87 -1.54 -8.49
CA SER A 245 3.18 -0.96 -9.64
C SER A 245 3.35 -1.89 -10.85
N ALA A 246 2.52 -1.71 -11.88
CA ALA A 246 2.65 -2.46 -13.13
C ALA A 246 2.74 -1.50 -14.32
N VAL A 247 3.56 -1.88 -15.30
CA VAL A 247 3.69 -1.21 -16.60
C VAL A 247 3.45 -2.24 -17.69
N PHE A 248 2.63 -1.88 -18.68
CA PHE A 248 2.20 -2.80 -19.74
C PHE A 248 2.74 -2.44 -21.12
N GLY A 249 2.91 -3.47 -21.93
CA GLY A 249 3.00 -3.38 -23.38
C GLY A 249 1.93 -4.28 -24.00
N ALA A 250 1.33 -3.85 -25.11
CA ALA A 250 0.37 -4.63 -25.85
C ALA A 250 0.65 -4.54 -27.36
N GLY A 251 0.46 -5.65 -28.06
CA GLY A 251 0.48 -5.73 -29.51
C GLY A 251 -0.76 -5.09 -30.15
N PRO A 252 -0.71 -4.77 -31.46
CA PRO A 252 -1.78 -4.10 -32.18
C PRO A 252 -3.14 -4.83 -32.26
N ASP A 253 -3.16 -6.16 -32.15
CA ASP A 253 -4.37 -6.99 -32.26
C ASP A 253 -4.94 -7.38 -30.88
N VAL A 254 -4.34 -6.94 -29.77
CA VAL A 254 -4.88 -7.11 -28.43
C VAL A 254 -6.16 -6.27 -28.29
N PRO A 255 -7.31 -6.86 -27.91
CA PRO A 255 -8.60 -6.17 -27.91
C PRO A 255 -8.82 -5.25 -26.69
N PHE A 256 -7.77 -4.99 -25.90
CA PHE A 256 -7.83 -4.23 -24.66
C PHE A 256 -6.81 -3.11 -24.71
N ASP A 257 -7.20 -1.92 -24.27
CA ASP A 257 -6.27 -0.81 -24.13
C ASP A 257 -5.38 -1.03 -22.90
N ILE A 258 -4.20 -0.38 -22.86
CA ILE A 258 -3.30 -0.43 -21.69
C ILE A 258 -4.03 -0.03 -20.40
N SER A 259 -4.95 0.95 -20.48
CA SER A 259 -5.76 1.37 -19.34
C SER A 259 -6.69 0.27 -18.82
N ASP A 260 -7.17 -0.62 -19.68
CA ASP A 260 -8.02 -1.74 -19.28
C ASP A 260 -7.20 -2.79 -18.53
N LEU A 261 -5.98 -3.08 -19.02
CA LEU A 261 -5.03 -3.99 -18.37
C LEU A 261 -4.60 -3.46 -16.99
N GLU A 262 -4.27 -2.16 -16.91
CA GLU A 262 -3.96 -1.47 -15.65
C GLU A 262 -5.15 -1.50 -14.68
N THR A 263 -6.36 -1.32 -15.20
CA THR A 263 -7.58 -1.39 -14.38
C THR A 263 -7.76 -2.77 -13.79
N VAL A 264 -7.61 -3.85 -14.58
CA VAL A 264 -7.81 -5.25 -14.11
C VAL A 264 -6.77 -5.69 -13.08
N ILE A 265 -5.52 -5.33 -13.27
CA ILE A 265 -4.49 -5.64 -12.27
C ILE A 265 -4.61 -4.74 -11.03
N GLY A 266 -5.38 -3.64 -11.11
CA GLY A 266 -5.51 -2.66 -10.04
C GLY A 266 -4.30 -1.74 -9.89
N ALA A 267 -3.47 -1.61 -10.93
CA ALA A 267 -2.25 -0.81 -10.94
C ALA A 267 -2.31 0.29 -12.00
N SER A 268 -3.35 1.12 -11.98
CA SER A 268 -3.24 2.47 -12.55
C SER A 268 -2.11 3.20 -11.82
N GLY A 269 -1.43 4.16 -12.45
CA GLY A 269 -0.33 4.94 -11.82
C GLY A 269 -0.68 5.74 -10.55
N ILE A 270 -1.80 5.44 -9.88
CA ILE A 270 -2.29 6.00 -8.62
C ILE A 270 -2.70 4.88 -7.63
N THR A 271 -2.88 3.62 -8.06
CA THR A 271 -3.34 2.50 -7.23
C THR A 271 -2.23 1.51 -6.93
N ASP A 272 -1.97 1.35 -5.64
CA ASP A 272 -1.01 0.43 -5.03
C ASP A 272 -1.40 -1.03 -5.30
N LEU A 273 -0.42 -1.89 -5.64
CA LEU A 273 -0.58 -3.35 -5.67
C LEU A 273 0.10 -3.97 -4.43
N PRO A 274 -0.64 -4.27 -3.34
CA PRO A 274 -0.05 -4.86 -2.15
C PRO A 274 0.51 -6.26 -2.45
N VAL A 275 1.64 -6.62 -1.84
CA VAL A 275 2.33 -7.93 -1.99
C VAL A 275 1.36 -9.10 -2.00
N ARG A 276 0.51 -9.18 -0.96
CA ARG A 276 -0.41 -10.30 -0.76
C ARG A 276 -1.43 -10.44 -1.89
N GLU A 277 -1.74 -9.36 -2.61
CA GLU A 277 -2.76 -9.33 -3.66
C GLU A 277 -2.18 -9.66 -5.05
N VAL A 278 -0.85 -9.65 -5.21
CA VAL A 278 -0.17 -9.91 -6.50
C VAL A 278 -0.67 -11.21 -7.16
N PRO A 279 -0.78 -12.37 -6.46
CA PRO A 279 -1.26 -13.60 -7.06
C PRO A 279 -2.68 -13.47 -7.64
N GLN A 280 -3.60 -12.84 -6.90
CA GLN A 280 -4.99 -12.65 -7.35
C GLN A 280 -5.03 -11.70 -8.54
N ARG A 281 -4.24 -10.63 -8.55
CA ARG A 281 -4.20 -9.69 -9.68
C ARG A 281 -3.63 -10.33 -10.94
N LEU A 282 -2.62 -11.18 -10.80
CA LEU A 282 -2.11 -11.99 -11.92
C LEU A 282 -3.17 -12.96 -12.45
N ALA A 283 -3.95 -13.59 -11.58
CA ALA A 283 -5.05 -14.45 -11.99
C ALA A 283 -6.18 -13.69 -12.70
N LEU A 284 -6.50 -12.47 -12.28
CA LEU A 284 -7.45 -11.59 -12.99
C LEU A 284 -6.95 -11.23 -14.39
N LEU A 285 -5.68 -10.83 -14.49
CA LEU A 285 -5.05 -10.51 -15.78
C LEU A 285 -5.02 -11.73 -16.69
N ALA A 286 -4.65 -12.90 -16.18
CA ALA A 286 -4.66 -14.14 -16.95
C ALA A 286 -6.07 -14.50 -17.46
N ALA A 287 -7.11 -14.32 -16.64
CA ALA A 287 -8.50 -14.57 -17.03
C ALA A 287 -9.01 -13.59 -18.12
N LEU A 288 -8.53 -12.34 -18.11
CA LEU A 288 -8.81 -11.36 -19.16
C LEU A 288 -8.15 -11.76 -20.48
N LEU A 289 -6.89 -12.17 -20.44
CA LEU A 289 -6.08 -12.50 -21.61
C LEU A 289 -6.32 -13.92 -22.15
N SER A 290 -6.91 -14.80 -21.34
CA SER A 290 -7.14 -16.19 -21.71
C SER A 290 -8.15 -16.32 -22.85
N PRO A 291 -7.90 -17.21 -23.84
CA PRO A 291 -8.91 -17.55 -24.83
C PRO A 291 -10.12 -18.26 -24.21
N ALA A 292 -9.94 -18.99 -23.10
CA ALA A 292 -11.02 -19.68 -22.42
C ALA A 292 -11.97 -18.68 -21.76
N GLU A 293 -13.29 -18.87 -21.88
CA GLU A 293 -14.26 -17.98 -21.25
C GLU A 293 -14.36 -18.23 -19.74
N VAL A 294 -14.44 -17.15 -18.96
CA VAL A 294 -14.55 -17.21 -17.49
C VAL A 294 -15.83 -17.94 -17.06
N THR A 295 -16.92 -17.74 -17.80
CA THR A 295 -18.21 -18.41 -17.59
C THR A 295 -18.16 -19.90 -17.91
N GLU A 296 -17.44 -20.31 -18.96
CA GLU A 296 -17.22 -21.73 -19.27
C GLU A 296 -16.37 -22.42 -18.20
N THR A 297 -15.30 -21.75 -17.75
CA THR A 297 -14.46 -22.27 -16.66
C THR A 297 -15.27 -22.46 -15.37
N ALA A 298 -16.16 -21.51 -15.06
CA ALA A 298 -17.05 -21.61 -13.91
C ALA A 298 -18.08 -22.74 -14.06
N ARG A 299 -18.65 -22.91 -15.26
CA ARG A 299 -19.59 -24.01 -15.58
C ARG A 299 -18.94 -25.37 -15.36
N ASP A 300 -17.71 -25.54 -15.87
CA ASP A 300 -16.96 -26.79 -15.74
C ASP A 300 -16.60 -27.07 -14.27
N ALA A 301 -16.16 -26.05 -13.53
CA ALA A 301 -15.87 -26.19 -12.10
C ALA A 301 -17.13 -26.55 -11.29
N LEU A 302 -18.28 -25.98 -11.61
CA LEU A 302 -19.56 -26.29 -10.95
C LEU A 302 -20.14 -27.66 -11.31
N ALA A 303 -19.59 -28.34 -12.33
CA ALA A 303 -19.90 -29.74 -12.59
C ALA A 303 -19.21 -30.67 -11.58
N GLU A 304 -18.10 -30.23 -10.99
CA GLU A 304 -17.30 -31.02 -10.04
C GLU A 304 -17.55 -30.64 -8.58
N ALA A 305 -17.86 -29.37 -8.30
CA ALA A 305 -18.07 -28.85 -6.96
C ALA A 305 -19.32 -27.93 -6.88
N PRO A 306 -19.98 -27.81 -5.72
CA PRO A 306 -21.16 -26.95 -5.56
C PRO A 306 -20.82 -25.45 -5.53
N VAL A 307 -19.57 -25.08 -5.24
CA VAL A 307 -19.13 -23.69 -5.16
C VAL A 307 -17.85 -23.50 -5.96
N TYR A 308 -17.81 -22.45 -6.77
CA TYR A 308 -16.64 -21.99 -7.50
C TYR A 308 -16.32 -20.54 -7.14
N VAL A 309 -15.09 -20.26 -6.73
CA VAL A 309 -14.57 -18.91 -6.54
C VAL A 309 -13.44 -18.72 -7.53
N HIS A 310 -13.55 -17.70 -8.39
CA HIS A 310 -12.48 -17.40 -9.33
C HIS A 310 -11.16 -17.11 -8.58
N PRO A 311 -10.00 -17.63 -9.01
CA PRO A 311 -8.72 -17.48 -8.27
C PRO A 311 -8.27 -16.02 -8.05
N GLY A 312 -8.76 -15.10 -8.88
CA GLY A 312 -8.56 -13.65 -8.71
C GLY A 312 -9.43 -12.96 -7.65
N ILE A 313 -10.28 -13.70 -6.93
CA ILE A 313 -11.20 -13.18 -5.92
C ILE A 313 -10.80 -13.71 -4.54
N SER A 314 -10.73 -12.83 -3.55
CA SER A 314 -10.46 -13.15 -2.16
C SER A 314 -11.05 -12.07 -1.24
N ASP A 315 -11.66 -12.48 -0.13
CA ASP A 315 -12.04 -11.60 0.98
C ASP A 315 -11.03 -11.63 2.14
N TRP A 316 -9.97 -12.44 2.01
CA TRP A 316 -8.91 -12.67 3.01
C TRP A 316 -9.39 -13.24 4.35
N ARG A 317 -10.64 -13.69 4.41
CA ARG A 317 -11.29 -14.18 5.64
C ARG A 317 -11.78 -15.61 5.45
N THR A 318 -12.42 -15.89 4.32
CA THR A 318 -12.96 -17.19 3.99
C THR A 318 -11.82 -18.10 3.52
N GLY A 319 -11.45 -19.06 4.37
CA GLY A 319 -10.42 -20.05 4.06
C GLY A 319 -10.94 -21.19 3.18
N PRO A 320 -10.04 -22.04 2.60
CA PRO A 320 -10.44 -23.19 1.79
C PRO A 320 -11.30 -24.21 2.55
N GLU A 321 -11.03 -24.42 3.84
CA GLU A 321 -11.79 -25.35 4.70
C GLU A 321 -13.22 -24.87 4.94
N GLU A 322 -13.39 -23.56 5.19
CA GLU A 322 -14.70 -22.93 5.37
C GLU A 322 -15.51 -22.95 4.07
N LEU A 323 -14.86 -22.63 2.94
CA LEU A 323 -15.49 -22.69 1.62
C LEU A 323 -15.96 -24.11 1.27
N ALA A 324 -15.16 -25.13 1.60
CA ALA A 324 -15.53 -26.53 1.39
C ALA A 324 -16.73 -26.93 2.28
N ALA A 325 -16.74 -26.54 3.56
CA ALA A 325 -17.85 -26.81 4.46
C ALA A 325 -19.16 -26.15 3.99
N LEU A 326 -19.11 -24.88 3.59
CA LEU A 326 -20.27 -24.17 3.02
C LEU A 326 -20.74 -24.80 1.71
N GLY A 327 -19.81 -25.33 0.91
CA GLY A 327 -20.15 -26.11 -0.29
C GLY A 327 -20.87 -27.42 0.05
N GLU A 328 -20.42 -28.16 1.06
CA GLU A 328 -21.10 -29.38 1.52
C GLU A 328 -22.51 -29.08 2.08
N GLU A 329 -22.66 -27.98 2.82
CA GLU A 329 -23.96 -27.51 3.31
C GLU A 329 -24.90 -27.13 2.15
N LEU A 330 -24.40 -26.43 1.14
CA LEU A 330 -25.16 -26.10 -0.07
C LEU A 330 -25.62 -27.35 -0.81
N ALA A 331 -24.73 -28.32 -1.03
CA ALA A 331 -25.07 -29.58 -1.69
C ALA A 331 -26.04 -30.43 -0.86
N ALA A 332 -26.02 -30.32 0.47
CA ALA A 332 -26.98 -30.98 1.34
C ALA A 332 -28.35 -30.31 1.32
N ALA A 333 -28.40 -28.98 1.20
CA ALA A 333 -29.62 -28.21 1.12
C ALA A 333 -30.33 -28.40 -0.24
N ASP A 334 -29.57 -28.34 -1.34
CA ASP A 334 -30.03 -28.62 -2.69
C ASP A 334 -28.89 -29.22 -3.53
N PRO A 335 -28.93 -30.54 -3.86
CA PRO A 335 -27.91 -31.19 -4.67
C PRO A 335 -27.78 -30.62 -6.10
N ALA A 336 -28.81 -29.93 -6.59
CA ALA A 336 -28.79 -29.29 -7.90
C ALA A 336 -28.21 -27.86 -7.85
N ALA A 337 -28.08 -27.26 -6.65
CA ALA A 337 -27.58 -25.90 -6.48
C ALA A 337 -26.09 -25.76 -6.82
N GLY A 338 -25.73 -24.60 -7.38
CA GLY A 338 -24.36 -24.19 -7.65
C GLY A 338 -24.16 -22.70 -7.44
N VAL A 339 -23.02 -22.29 -6.89
CA VAL A 339 -22.69 -20.87 -6.67
C VAL A 339 -21.34 -20.53 -7.27
N ALA A 340 -21.28 -19.50 -8.11
CA ALA A 340 -20.04 -18.97 -8.67
C ALA A 340 -19.77 -17.52 -8.25
N PHE A 341 -18.55 -17.23 -7.79
CA PHE A 341 -18.05 -15.87 -7.60
C PHE A 341 -17.12 -15.52 -8.77
N LEU A 342 -17.50 -14.54 -9.60
CA LEU A 342 -16.80 -14.19 -10.84
C LEU A 342 -16.35 -12.72 -10.86
N PRO A 343 -15.19 -12.41 -11.48
CA PRO A 343 -14.62 -11.06 -11.43
C PRO A 343 -15.36 -10.11 -12.38
N HIS A 344 -16.12 -9.16 -11.82
CA HIS A 344 -16.88 -8.17 -12.57
C HIS A 344 -16.04 -7.41 -13.63
N PRO A 345 -14.86 -6.82 -13.31
CA PRO A 345 -14.11 -6.03 -14.30
C PRO A 345 -13.63 -6.88 -15.49
N VAL A 346 -13.31 -8.16 -15.27
CA VAL A 346 -12.90 -9.07 -16.35
C VAL A 346 -14.09 -9.43 -17.23
N LEU A 347 -15.23 -9.76 -16.63
CA LEU A 347 -16.45 -10.06 -17.38
C LEU A 347 -16.91 -8.85 -18.21
N GLU A 348 -16.89 -7.65 -17.62
CA GLU A 348 -17.33 -6.41 -18.27
C GLU A 348 -16.47 -6.11 -19.50
N LEU A 349 -15.14 -6.19 -19.38
CA LEU A 349 -14.23 -5.96 -20.50
C LEU A 349 -14.39 -7.02 -21.60
N ARG A 350 -14.53 -8.29 -21.24
CA ARG A 350 -14.75 -9.37 -22.24
C ARG A 350 -16.10 -9.28 -22.94
N ALA A 351 -17.10 -8.66 -22.30
CA ALA A 351 -18.39 -8.36 -22.90
C ALA A 351 -18.39 -7.08 -23.77
N GLY A 352 -17.27 -6.35 -23.85
CA GLY A 352 -17.19 -5.08 -24.59
C GLY A 352 -17.73 -3.88 -23.82
N GLY A 353 -17.73 -3.92 -22.49
CA GLY A 353 -17.95 -2.78 -21.60
C GLY A 353 -19.31 -2.72 -20.88
N THR A 354 -20.25 -3.61 -21.16
CA THR A 354 -21.49 -3.71 -20.38
C THR A 354 -21.93 -5.15 -20.34
N LEU A 355 -22.12 -5.68 -19.13
CA LEU A 355 -22.64 -7.03 -18.94
C LEU A 355 -24.08 -7.15 -19.47
N PRO A 356 -24.52 -8.37 -19.81
CA PRO A 356 -25.92 -8.62 -20.14
C PRO A 356 -26.86 -8.05 -19.07
N SER A 357 -27.88 -7.30 -19.50
CA SER A 357 -28.78 -6.59 -18.57
C SER A 357 -29.93 -7.45 -18.04
N GLU A 358 -30.08 -8.69 -18.53
CA GLU A 358 -31.09 -9.61 -18.05
C GLU A 358 -30.63 -10.25 -16.73
N GLU A 359 -31.49 -10.24 -15.71
CA GLU A 359 -31.19 -10.66 -14.34
C GLU A 359 -30.64 -12.11 -14.27
N SER A 360 -30.99 -12.99 -15.21
CA SER A 360 -30.54 -14.39 -15.26
C SER A 360 -29.42 -14.69 -16.27
N ALA A 361 -29.05 -13.75 -17.14
CA ALA A 361 -28.24 -14.08 -18.33
C ALA A 361 -26.84 -14.62 -18.00
N LEU A 362 -26.19 -14.16 -16.93
CA LEU A 362 -24.90 -14.71 -16.51
C LEU A 362 -25.06 -16.08 -15.85
N ALA A 363 -26.08 -16.26 -15.02
CA ALA A 363 -26.37 -17.55 -14.42
C ALA A 363 -26.73 -18.62 -15.45
N GLU A 364 -27.49 -18.28 -16.50
CA GLU A 364 -27.81 -19.20 -17.59
C GLU A 364 -26.57 -19.61 -18.40
N LEU A 365 -25.58 -18.74 -18.56
CA LEU A 365 -24.30 -19.10 -19.17
C LEU A 365 -23.51 -20.07 -18.29
N VAL A 366 -23.61 -19.97 -16.97
CA VAL A 366 -22.84 -20.80 -16.04
C VAL A 366 -23.60 -22.10 -15.67
N ALA A 367 -24.93 -22.11 -15.78
CA ALA A 367 -25.76 -23.22 -15.37
C ALA A 367 -25.67 -24.42 -16.34
N PRO A 368 -25.35 -25.62 -15.84
CA PRO A 368 -25.67 -26.86 -16.56
C PRO A 368 -27.20 -27.00 -16.69
N GLU A 369 -27.70 -27.60 -17.78
CA GLU A 369 -29.13 -27.69 -18.08
C GLU A 369 -29.97 -28.14 -16.87
N GLY A 370 -30.91 -27.30 -16.44
CA GLY A 370 -31.89 -27.61 -15.39
C GLY A 370 -31.39 -27.53 -13.94
N ARG A 371 -30.27 -26.84 -13.66
CA ARG A 371 -29.74 -26.64 -12.31
C ARG A 371 -30.05 -25.24 -11.74
N ASN A 372 -30.17 -25.17 -10.42
CA ASN A 372 -30.26 -23.92 -9.66
C ASN A 372 -28.86 -23.31 -9.57
N VAL A 373 -28.63 -22.14 -10.16
CA VAL A 373 -27.29 -21.52 -10.15
C VAL A 373 -27.37 -20.04 -9.83
N ALA A 374 -26.53 -19.60 -8.90
CA ALA A 374 -26.32 -18.19 -8.58
C ALA A 374 -24.89 -17.78 -8.93
N VAL A 375 -24.75 -16.65 -9.61
CA VAL A 375 -23.49 -16.01 -9.99
C VAL A 375 -23.41 -14.66 -9.31
N PHE A 376 -22.47 -14.52 -8.39
CA PHE A 376 -22.14 -13.26 -7.74
C PHE A 376 -20.96 -12.64 -8.47
N THR A 377 -21.16 -11.49 -9.10
CA THR A 377 -20.06 -10.74 -9.70
C THR A 377 -19.41 -9.87 -8.62
N VAL A 378 -18.08 -9.90 -8.58
CA VAL A 378 -17.30 -9.28 -7.51
C VAL A 378 -16.39 -8.22 -8.09
N ASP A 379 -16.39 -7.04 -7.47
CA ASP A 379 -15.32 -6.06 -7.64
C ASP A 379 -14.19 -6.43 -6.65
N PRO A 380 -13.01 -6.87 -7.13
CA PRO A 380 -11.93 -7.39 -6.28
C PRO A 380 -11.07 -6.28 -5.66
N TYR A 381 -11.34 -4.99 -5.90
CA TYR A 381 -10.51 -3.90 -5.36
C TYR A 381 -10.93 -3.52 -3.92
N HIS A 382 -9.97 -2.97 -3.15
CA HIS A 382 -10.21 -2.38 -1.83
C HIS A 382 -10.90 -3.28 -0.79
N GLY A 383 -10.57 -4.58 -0.76
CA GLY A 383 -11.15 -5.55 0.17
C GLY A 383 -12.25 -6.42 -0.42
N GLY A 384 -12.67 -6.14 -1.66
CA GLY A 384 -13.63 -6.95 -2.38
C GLY A 384 -15.06 -6.72 -1.95
N HIS A 385 -16.00 -6.69 -2.90
CA HIS A 385 -17.42 -6.72 -2.59
C HIS A 385 -18.22 -7.32 -3.74
N VAL A 386 -19.34 -7.96 -3.40
CA VAL A 386 -20.35 -8.38 -4.37
C VAL A 386 -20.97 -7.12 -4.96
N ARG A 387 -20.92 -7.02 -6.29
CA ARG A 387 -21.44 -5.87 -7.03
C ARG A 387 -22.84 -6.15 -7.55
N ASP A 388 -23.01 -7.27 -8.24
CA ASP A 388 -24.28 -7.70 -8.82
C ASP A 388 -24.47 -9.21 -8.64
N THR A 389 -25.72 -9.65 -8.58
CA THR A 389 -26.13 -11.06 -8.53
C THR A 389 -26.90 -11.41 -9.79
N SER A 390 -26.68 -12.61 -10.32
CA SER A 390 -27.50 -13.22 -11.36
C SER A 390 -27.86 -14.63 -10.94
N ALA A 391 -29.13 -15.03 -11.07
CA ALA A 391 -29.57 -16.35 -10.66
C ALA A 391 -30.55 -16.98 -11.65
N THR A 392 -30.57 -18.31 -11.71
CA THR A 392 -31.51 -19.10 -12.53
C THR A 392 -31.94 -20.38 -11.81
N GLY A 393 -33.06 -20.95 -12.26
CA GLY A 393 -33.65 -22.16 -11.69
C GLY A 393 -34.99 -21.90 -10.99
N ASP A 394 -35.20 -22.54 -9.84
CA ASP A 394 -36.42 -22.41 -9.06
C ASP A 394 -36.63 -20.99 -8.53
N ALA A 395 -37.88 -20.49 -8.58
CA ALA A 395 -38.20 -19.12 -8.17
C ALA A 395 -37.81 -18.82 -6.71
N ALA A 396 -37.91 -19.82 -5.82
CA ALA A 396 -37.49 -19.69 -4.42
C ALA A 396 -35.96 -19.56 -4.29
N PHE A 397 -35.20 -20.28 -5.13
CA PHE A 397 -33.74 -20.19 -5.13
C PHE A 397 -33.27 -18.84 -5.68
N VAL A 398 -33.89 -18.38 -6.77
CA VAL A 398 -33.65 -17.03 -7.32
C VAL A 398 -33.93 -15.95 -6.26
N GLU A 399 -35.06 -16.06 -5.55
CA GLU A 399 -35.37 -15.14 -4.45
C GLU A 399 -34.34 -15.21 -3.32
N ALA A 400 -33.88 -16.41 -2.92
CA ALA A 400 -32.83 -16.54 -1.90
C ALA A 400 -31.51 -15.88 -2.32
N ALA A 401 -31.09 -16.08 -3.59
CA ALA A 401 -29.87 -15.50 -4.13
C ALA A 401 -29.93 -13.97 -4.19
N ASP A 402 -31.09 -13.40 -4.52
CA ASP A 402 -31.29 -11.94 -4.56
C ASP A 402 -31.17 -11.27 -3.19
N TRP A 403 -31.37 -12.01 -2.08
CA TRP A 403 -31.21 -11.48 -0.72
C TRP A 403 -29.82 -11.70 -0.13
N ALA A 404 -29.00 -12.54 -0.76
CA ALA A 404 -27.66 -12.87 -0.29
C ALA A 404 -26.65 -11.81 -0.75
N HIS A 405 -26.19 -10.97 0.18
CA HIS A 405 -25.30 -9.86 -0.16
C HIS A 405 -23.99 -9.81 0.61
N GLY A 406 -23.86 -10.53 1.74
CA GLY A 406 -22.64 -10.52 2.54
C GLY A 406 -22.16 -9.11 2.92
N SER A 407 -21.04 -9.01 3.61
CA SER A 407 -20.44 -7.71 3.95
C SER A 407 -18.92 -7.73 3.80
N GLU A 408 -18.17 -7.86 4.89
CA GLU A 408 -16.71 -7.81 4.86
C GLU A 408 -16.06 -9.19 4.54
N ALA A 409 -16.68 -10.30 4.95
CA ALA A 409 -16.31 -11.64 4.52
C ALA A 409 -17.27 -12.09 3.41
N PHE A 410 -17.31 -11.33 2.31
CA PHE A 410 -18.39 -11.43 1.33
C PHE A 410 -18.51 -12.83 0.70
N ILE A 411 -17.48 -13.68 0.70
CA ILE A 411 -17.61 -15.04 0.16
C ILE A 411 -18.41 -15.90 1.15
N GLY A 412 -17.90 -16.05 2.37
CA GLY A 412 -18.52 -16.87 3.41
C GLY A 412 -19.88 -16.33 3.88
N GLU A 413 -20.00 -15.02 4.06
CA GLU A 413 -21.25 -14.37 4.48
C GLU A 413 -22.33 -14.48 3.41
N THR A 414 -22.02 -14.26 2.12
CA THR A 414 -23.01 -14.45 1.05
C THR A 414 -23.49 -15.89 0.94
N LEU A 415 -22.60 -16.88 1.11
CA LEU A 415 -23.00 -18.29 1.14
C LEU A 415 -23.86 -18.63 2.37
N THR A 416 -23.51 -18.09 3.54
CA THR A 416 -24.28 -18.27 4.78
C THR A 416 -25.66 -17.63 4.67
N ASP A 417 -25.74 -16.41 4.13
CA ASP A 417 -27.00 -15.70 3.89
C ASP A 417 -27.88 -16.49 2.91
N LEU A 418 -27.30 -16.99 1.82
CA LEU A 418 -28.00 -17.82 0.84
C LEU A 418 -28.60 -19.08 1.50
N LEU A 419 -27.80 -19.84 2.26
CA LEU A 419 -28.26 -21.03 2.98
C LEU A 419 -29.41 -20.70 3.95
N GLY A 420 -29.28 -19.61 4.72
CA GLY A 420 -30.32 -19.15 5.63
C GLY A 420 -31.63 -18.77 4.92
N GLU A 421 -31.54 -18.15 3.74
CA GLU A 421 -32.70 -17.80 2.92
C GLU A 421 -33.32 -19.03 2.24
N MET A 422 -32.52 -19.99 1.78
CA MET A 422 -33.00 -21.27 1.25
C MET A 422 -33.80 -22.05 2.31
N ASP A 423 -33.33 -22.06 3.56
CA ASP A 423 -34.04 -22.65 4.70
C ASP A 423 -35.35 -21.89 5.00
N ARG A 424 -35.32 -20.56 4.98
CA ARG A 424 -36.50 -19.72 5.22
C ARG A 424 -37.59 -19.94 4.18
N LEU A 425 -37.19 -20.15 2.92
CA LEU A 425 -38.10 -20.37 1.79
C LEU A 425 -38.49 -21.85 1.62
N GLY A 426 -37.93 -22.76 2.43
CA GLY A 426 -38.30 -24.18 2.44
C GLY A 426 -37.84 -24.95 1.20
N ILE A 427 -36.66 -24.60 0.67
CA ILE A 427 -36.05 -25.26 -0.51
C ILE A 427 -35.44 -26.61 -0.13
N THR A 428 -35.18 -26.85 1.16
CA THR A 428 -34.67 -28.11 1.69
C THR A 428 -35.68 -29.27 1.56
N GLU A 429 -35.21 -30.43 1.07
CA GLU A 429 -36.02 -31.66 1.08
C GLU A 429 -36.43 -32.01 2.53
N PRO A 430 -37.69 -32.40 2.78
CA PRO A 430 -38.14 -32.72 4.12
C PRO A 430 -37.56 -34.07 4.56
N THR A 431 -36.51 -34.06 5.39
CA THR A 431 -36.15 -35.25 6.15
C THR A 431 -37.23 -35.52 7.19
N ALA A 432 -37.83 -36.71 7.09
CA ALA A 432 -38.80 -37.20 8.04
C ALA A 432 -38.15 -37.42 9.42
N ASP A 433 -38.42 -36.56 10.39
CA ASP A 433 -39.07 -36.93 11.65
C ASP A 433 -39.31 -35.69 12.53
N GLY A 434 -40.50 -35.67 13.14
CA GLY A 434 -41.03 -34.52 13.84
C GLY A 434 -40.25 -34.08 15.09
N ALA A 435 -40.17 -32.76 15.27
CA ALA A 435 -40.04 -32.12 16.56
C ALA A 435 -40.90 -30.84 16.58
N GLU A 436 -41.63 -30.66 17.67
CA GLU A 436 -42.64 -29.62 17.92
C GLU A 436 -42.13 -28.18 17.74
N PRO A 437 -43.01 -27.20 17.47
CA PRO A 437 -42.64 -25.80 17.50
C PRO A 437 -42.38 -25.35 18.94
N ALA A 438 -41.11 -25.11 19.26
CA ALA A 438 -40.74 -24.40 20.48
C ALA A 438 -41.13 -22.91 20.32
N THR A 439 -42.21 -22.52 20.98
CA THR A 439 -42.49 -21.12 21.32
C THR A 439 -41.39 -20.60 22.25
N GLY A 440 -40.39 -19.93 21.70
CA GLY A 440 -39.31 -19.23 22.40
C GLY A 440 -39.55 -17.72 22.36
N GLY A 441 -39.56 -17.08 23.52
CA GLY A 441 -40.03 -15.72 23.71
C GLY A 441 -39.15 -14.65 23.04
N ALA A 442 -39.82 -13.66 22.46
CA ALA A 442 -39.22 -12.37 22.15
C ALA A 442 -38.84 -11.67 23.46
N ASP A 443 -37.63 -11.90 23.95
CA ASP A 443 -37.03 -11.05 24.97
C ASP A 443 -36.68 -9.71 24.31
N ALA A 444 -37.43 -8.69 24.70
CA ALA A 444 -37.21 -7.32 24.33
C ALA A 444 -35.80 -6.90 24.78
N THR A 445 -34.87 -6.81 23.83
CA THR A 445 -33.66 -5.98 23.96
C THR A 445 -34.10 -4.55 24.27
N GLY A 446 -34.11 -4.20 25.55
CA GLY A 446 -34.55 -2.89 26.00
C GLY A 446 -33.72 -1.75 25.37
N PRO A 447 -34.24 -0.51 25.39
CA PRO A 447 -33.62 0.63 24.71
C PRO A 447 -32.19 0.96 25.20
N ARG A 448 -31.75 0.40 26.34
CA ARG A 448 -30.38 0.51 26.85
C ARG A 448 -29.38 -0.37 26.11
N THR A 449 -29.76 -1.60 25.74
CA THR A 449 -28.89 -2.54 25.01
C THR A 449 -28.78 -2.15 23.55
N ALA A 450 -29.88 -1.74 22.92
CA ALA A 450 -29.87 -1.17 21.57
C ALA A 450 -29.02 0.12 21.50
N ALA A 451 -29.09 1.00 22.50
CA ALA A 451 -28.25 2.19 22.56
C ALA A 451 -26.76 1.87 22.81
N GLN A 452 -26.44 0.81 23.56
CA GLN A 452 -25.06 0.35 23.77
C GLN A 452 -24.47 -0.32 22.53
N ILE A 453 -25.24 -1.12 21.80
CA ILE A 453 -24.83 -1.70 20.51
C ILE A 453 -24.67 -0.59 19.48
N LEU A 454 -25.58 0.39 19.42
CA LEU A 454 -25.43 1.55 18.54
C LEU A 454 -24.21 2.41 18.92
N LEU A 455 -23.91 2.59 20.20
CA LEU A 455 -22.70 3.30 20.66
C LEU A 455 -21.42 2.51 20.36
N LEU A 456 -21.44 1.18 20.49
CA LEU A 456 -20.33 0.30 20.12
C LEU A 456 -20.14 0.25 18.60
N ALA A 457 -21.22 0.23 17.81
CA ALA A 457 -21.18 0.28 16.36
C ALA A 457 -20.70 1.65 15.88
N VAL A 458 -21.22 2.75 16.43
CA VAL A 458 -20.74 4.11 16.13
C VAL A 458 -19.30 4.30 16.60
N ALA A 459 -18.91 3.76 17.75
CA ALA A 459 -17.52 3.78 18.21
C ALA A 459 -16.63 2.92 17.29
N ALA A 460 -17.05 1.74 16.87
CA ALA A 460 -16.35 0.86 15.92
C ALA A 460 -16.30 1.44 14.50
N LEU A 461 -17.26 2.30 14.12
CA LEU A 461 -17.26 3.01 12.83
C LEU A 461 -16.38 4.27 12.88
N LEU A 462 -16.32 4.94 14.04
CA LEU A 462 -15.52 6.14 14.25
C LEU A 462 -14.07 5.83 14.65
N LEU A 463 -13.79 4.70 15.29
CA LEU A 463 -12.43 4.28 15.69
C LEU A 463 -11.49 4.15 14.49
N PRO A 464 -11.85 3.53 13.36
CA PRO A 464 -11.01 3.46 12.17
C PRO A 464 -10.78 4.84 11.54
N VAL A 465 -11.78 5.72 11.56
CA VAL A 465 -11.70 7.08 11.01
C VAL A 465 -10.84 8.00 11.89
N LEU A 466 -10.97 7.89 13.21
CA LEU A 466 -10.12 8.60 14.19
C LEU A 466 -8.72 8.01 14.23
N ALA A 467 -8.56 6.69 14.18
CA ALA A 467 -7.28 6.00 14.10
C ALA A 467 -6.56 6.34 12.79
N ARG A 468 -7.22 6.37 11.63
CA ARG A 468 -6.61 6.88 10.38
C ARG A 468 -6.15 8.32 10.50
N ASN A 469 -6.86 9.18 11.23
CA ASN A 469 -6.45 10.58 11.36
C ASN A 469 -5.40 10.83 12.45
N LEU A 470 -5.24 9.91 13.42
CA LEU A 470 -4.36 10.08 14.58
C LEU A 470 -3.15 9.13 14.60
N THR A 471 -3.14 8.07 13.80
CA THR A 471 -2.01 7.12 13.71
C THR A 471 -1.01 7.55 12.62
N PRO A 472 0.29 7.21 12.77
CA PRO A 472 1.31 7.46 11.75
C PRO A 472 0.93 6.94 10.35
N ARG A 473 0.21 5.81 10.26
CA ARG A 473 -0.22 5.20 8.98
C ARG A 473 -1.19 6.05 8.15
N GLY A 474 -2.20 6.69 8.76
CA GLY A 474 -3.10 7.53 7.97
C GLY A 474 -2.57 8.96 7.73
N ARG A 475 -1.49 9.35 8.42
CA ARG A 475 -0.65 10.51 8.07
C ARG A 475 0.21 10.20 6.83
N ARG A 476 0.82 9.01 6.76
CA ARG A 476 1.49 8.48 5.55
C ARG A 476 0.55 8.53 4.33
N ALA A 477 -0.70 8.09 4.47
CA ALA A 477 -1.69 8.14 3.38
C ALA A 477 -2.00 9.57 2.84
N ARG A 478 -1.86 10.63 3.66
CA ARG A 478 -2.03 12.02 3.18
C ARG A 478 -0.78 12.52 2.46
N ARG A 479 0.41 12.17 2.97
CA ARG A 479 1.70 12.44 2.33
C ARG A 479 1.77 11.75 0.98
N VAL A 480 1.43 10.47 0.91
CA VAL A 480 1.36 9.68 -0.33
C VAL A 480 0.44 10.34 -1.37
N ARG A 481 -0.74 10.85 -0.99
CA ARG A 481 -1.63 11.55 -1.95
C ARG A 481 -1.11 12.91 -2.42
N ALA A 482 -0.43 13.66 -1.55
CA ALA A 482 0.17 14.95 -1.92
C ALA A 482 1.42 14.75 -2.79
N ALA A 483 2.25 13.78 -2.44
CA ALA A 483 3.38 13.30 -3.22
C ALA A 483 2.92 12.74 -4.57
N ALA A 484 1.88 11.91 -4.63
CA ALA A 484 1.35 11.34 -5.86
C ALA A 484 0.87 12.40 -6.86
N ARG A 485 0.16 13.45 -6.39
CA ARG A 485 -0.25 14.57 -7.26
C ARG A 485 0.93 15.33 -7.86
N ARG A 486 2.07 15.40 -7.15
CA ARG A 486 3.27 16.10 -7.61
C ARG A 486 4.21 15.20 -8.41
N ARG A 487 4.32 13.92 -8.04
CA ARG A 487 4.92 12.86 -8.86
C ARG A 487 4.23 12.80 -10.21
N GLY A 488 2.90 12.99 -10.29
CA GLY A 488 2.20 13.13 -11.58
C GLY A 488 2.64 14.35 -12.41
N LEU A 489 3.02 15.48 -11.79
CA LEU A 489 3.55 16.64 -12.52
C LEU A 489 4.97 16.41 -13.02
N LEU A 490 5.81 15.71 -12.24
CA LEU A 490 7.17 15.34 -12.64
C LEU A 490 7.19 14.19 -13.66
N ALA A 491 6.29 13.22 -13.52
CA ALA A 491 6.10 12.11 -14.44
C ALA A 491 5.63 12.56 -15.83
N ALA A 492 4.96 13.71 -15.92
CA ALA A 492 4.62 14.34 -17.20
C ALA A 492 5.82 14.99 -17.91
N LEU A 493 6.99 15.05 -17.28
CA LEU A 493 8.22 15.59 -17.84
C LEU A 493 9.21 14.45 -18.19
N PRO A 494 10.07 14.62 -19.21
CA PRO A 494 11.18 13.70 -19.42
C PRO A 494 12.09 13.63 -18.18
N ALA A 495 12.55 12.43 -17.83
CA ALA A 495 13.35 12.17 -16.62
C ALA A 495 14.56 13.10 -16.47
N GLU A 496 15.31 13.35 -17.55
CA GLU A 496 16.43 14.29 -17.56
C GLU A 496 16.03 15.71 -17.14
N ARG A 497 14.85 16.16 -17.59
CA ARG A 497 14.35 17.50 -17.30
C ARG A 497 13.81 17.59 -15.88
N ALA A 498 13.13 16.55 -15.40
CA ALA A 498 12.72 16.43 -14.01
C ALA A 498 13.94 16.46 -13.08
N ALA A 499 15.00 15.69 -13.40
CA ALA A 499 16.24 15.64 -12.65
C ALA A 499 16.95 17.00 -12.57
N VAL A 500 17.05 17.74 -13.69
CA VAL A 500 17.64 19.10 -13.69
C VAL A 500 16.84 20.05 -12.80
N LEU A 501 15.51 20.04 -12.91
CA LEU A 501 14.64 20.90 -12.09
C LEU A 501 14.77 20.58 -10.60
N LEU A 502 14.79 19.29 -10.24
CA LEU A 502 14.97 18.83 -8.87
C LEU A 502 16.36 19.19 -8.33
N ALA A 503 17.43 18.98 -9.09
CA ALA A 503 18.77 19.34 -8.68
C ALA A 503 18.94 20.85 -8.47
N GLU A 504 18.30 21.68 -9.31
CA GLU A 504 18.26 23.13 -9.11
C GLU A 504 17.43 23.54 -7.89
N ALA A 505 16.28 22.89 -7.70
CA ALA A 505 15.40 23.12 -6.57
C ALA A 505 16.12 22.77 -5.26
N GLU A 506 16.78 21.61 -5.19
CA GLU A 506 17.52 21.13 -4.03
C GLU A 506 18.71 22.06 -3.69
N ARG A 507 19.50 22.45 -4.71
CA ARG A 507 20.57 23.45 -4.54
C ARG A 507 20.04 24.78 -3.99
N ALA A 508 18.87 25.23 -4.44
CA ALA A 508 18.25 26.46 -3.95
C ALA A 508 17.63 26.29 -2.54
N ALA A 509 17.18 25.08 -2.21
CA ALA A 509 16.55 24.74 -0.95
C ALA A 509 17.55 24.63 0.21
N ARG A 510 18.77 24.15 -0.02
CA ARG A 510 19.85 24.10 1.00
C ARG A 510 20.04 25.43 1.75
N ALA A 511 20.04 26.56 1.04
CA ALA A 511 20.16 27.89 1.66
C ALA A 511 18.92 28.31 2.49
N THR A 512 17.81 27.62 2.32
CA THR A 512 16.53 27.84 3.00
C THR A 512 16.39 26.92 4.22
N ASP A 513 17.07 25.77 4.24
CA ASP A 513 17.01 24.78 5.31
C ASP A 513 17.49 25.35 6.64
N GLU A 514 18.61 26.08 6.66
CA GLU A 514 19.05 26.80 7.86
C GLU A 514 17.98 27.75 8.41
N GLN A 515 17.19 28.37 7.52
CA GLN A 515 16.15 29.30 7.95
C GLN A 515 14.94 28.56 8.52
N LEU A 516 14.63 27.39 7.97
CA LEU A 516 13.55 26.53 8.42
C LEU A 516 13.87 25.88 9.77
N ILE A 517 15.12 25.42 9.95
CA ILE A 517 15.65 24.92 11.24
C ILE A 517 15.55 26.01 12.30
N ARG A 518 16.10 27.21 12.04
CA ARG A 518 16.01 28.35 12.98
C ARG A 518 14.56 28.71 13.33
N LEU A 519 13.64 28.64 12.36
CA LEU A 519 12.22 28.90 12.61
C LEU A 519 11.60 27.82 13.51
N GLY A 520 11.98 26.55 13.31
CA GLY A 520 11.62 25.44 14.19
C GLY A 520 12.10 25.67 15.62
N ASP A 521 13.37 26.03 15.80
CA ASP A 521 13.94 26.38 17.11
C ASP A 521 13.19 27.53 17.78
N ASP A 522 12.92 28.60 17.03
CA ASP A 522 12.18 29.76 17.53
C ASP A 522 10.76 29.36 17.97
N LEU A 523 10.08 28.47 17.22
CA LEU A 523 8.75 27.94 17.56
C LEU A 523 8.78 27.00 18.78
N ALA A 524 9.84 26.21 18.94
CA ALA A 524 10.04 25.30 20.06
C ALA A 524 10.22 26.07 21.38
N ARG A 525 10.91 27.22 21.31
CA ARG A 525 11.19 28.10 22.45
C ARG A 525 9.99 28.94 22.90
N VAL A 526 8.89 28.99 22.13
CA VAL A 526 7.70 29.75 22.54
C VAL A 526 7.00 29.05 23.71
N PRO A 527 6.91 29.69 24.90
CA PRO A 527 6.21 29.11 26.04
C PRO A 527 4.71 28.99 25.73
N ARG A 528 4.08 27.93 26.27
CA ARG A 528 2.65 27.68 26.06
C ARG A 528 1.82 28.87 26.59
N PRO A 529 1.08 29.59 25.74
CA PRO A 529 0.34 30.76 26.18
C PRO A 529 -0.88 30.38 27.03
N ALA A 530 -1.14 31.16 28.08
CA ALA A 530 -2.24 30.90 29.03
C ALA A 530 -3.65 31.15 28.43
N GLY A 531 -3.75 31.99 27.39
CA GLY A 531 -5.03 32.32 26.77
C GLY A 531 -5.39 31.41 25.58
N ALA A 532 -6.62 30.92 25.54
CA ALA A 532 -7.12 30.04 24.46
C ALA A 532 -6.98 30.63 23.04
N ALA A 533 -7.10 31.96 22.90
CA ALA A 533 -6.90 32.63 21.61
C ALA A 533 -5.43 32.61 21.16
N ALA A 534 -4.49 32.84 22.08
CA ALA A 534 -3.06 32.79 21.81
C ALA A 534 -2.59 31.34 21.58
N LEU A 535 -3.15 30.37 22.32
CA LEU A 535 -2.87 28.95 22.11
C LEU A 535 -3.31 28.50 20.71
N ARG A 536 -4.51 28.88 20.26
CA ARG A 536 -4.97 28.60 18.89
C ARG A 536 -4.10 29.25 17.82
N ARG A 537 -3.55 30.45 18.08
CA ARG A 537 -2.60 31.10 17.15
C ARG A 537 -1.27 30.35 17.08
N LEU A 538 -0.73 29.92 18.22
CA LEU A 538 0.48 29.11 18.26
C LEU A 538 0.29 27.76 17.56
N GLN A 539 -0.86 27.09 17.79
CA GLN A 539 -1.21 25.85 17.10
C GLN A 539 -1.28 26.04 15.58
N ARG A 540 -1.94 27.11 15.10
CA ARG A 540 -1.96 27.42 13.67
C ARG A 540 -0.55 27.66 13.11
N LEU A 541 0.31 28.37 13.85
CA LEU A 541 1.70 28.59 13.40
C LEU A 541 2.49 27.29 13.32
N ARG A 542 2.26 26.34 14.22
CA ARG A 542 2.85 25.00 14.14
C ARG A 542 2.32 24.21 12.96
N SER A 543 1.01 24.20 12.73
CA SER A 543 0.41 23.55 11.56
C SER A 543 0.88 24.17 10.24
N ASP A 544 1.01 25.50 10.18
CA ASP A 544 1.53 26.20 9.00
C ASP A 544 3.03 25.89 8.80
N TYR A 545 3.81 25.73 9.88
CA TYR A 545 5.21 25.30 9.82
C TYR A 545 5.35 23.85 9.34
N GLU A 546 4.52 22.94 9.85
CA GLU A 546 4.45 21.55 9.38
C GLU A 546 4.09 21.48 7.89
N TRP A 547 3.17 22.32 7.43
CA TRP A 547 2.86 22.43 6.01
C TRP A 547 4.08 22.90 5.20
N VAL A 548 4.88 23.84 5.71
CA VAL A 548 6.11 24.27 5.02
C VAL A 548 7.17 23.16 5.00
N LEU A 549 7.32 22.39 6.09
CA LEU A 549 8.20 21.21 6.13
C LEU A 549 7.77 20.17 5.09
N ASP A 550 6.48 19.87 5.03
CA ASP A 550 5.90 18.94 4.05
C ASP A 550 6.15 19.42 2.61
N VAL A 551 5.97 20.71 2.33
CA VAL A 551 6.26 21.30 1.01
C VAL A 551 7.76 21.24 0.67
N ARG A 552 8.66 21.36 1.67
CA ARG A 552 10.12 21.26 1.49
C ARG A 552 10.57 19.81 1.22
N ALA A 553 10.00 18.84 1.93
CA ALA A 553 10.29 17.43 1.72
C ALA A 553 9.87 16.96 0.32
N HIS A 554 8.82 17.57 -0.25
CA HIS A 554 8.29 17.23 -1.58
C HIS A 554 8.50 18.35 -2.60
N LEU A 555 9.67 18.98 -2.57
CA LEU A 555 10.03 20.08 -3.46
C LEU A 555 10.26 19.57 -4.90
N ALA A 556 9.56 20.16 -5.87
CA ALA A 556 9.65 19.78 -7.28
C ALA A 556 10.28 20.87 -8.15
N SER A 557 10.33 22.12 -7.68
CA SER A 557 10.86 23.24 -8.48
C SER A 557 11.51 24.36 -7.67
N ARG A 558 12.35 25.14 -8.34
CA ARG A 558 12.96 26.34 -7.77
C ARG A 558 11.93 27.42 -7.40
N GLU A 559 10.79 27.50 -8.08
CA GLU A 559 9.74 28.45 -7.75
C GLU A 559 9.09 28.16 -6.40
N GLU A 560 8.92 26.88 -6.07
CA GLU A 560 8.42 26.44 -4.77
C GLU A 560 9.38 26.82 -3.63
N VAL A 561 10.71 26.80 -3.86
CA VAL A 561 11.68 27.35 -2.90
C VAL A 561 11.41 28.83 -2.63
N GLY A 562 11.04 29.59 -3.66
CA GLY A 562 10.62 30.98 -3.52
C GLY A 562 9.34 31.14 -2.67
N GLY A 563 8.39 30.21 -2.81
CA GLY A 563 7.20 30.09 -1.96
C GLY A 563 7.56 29.81 -0.50
N ILE A 564 8.36 28.76 -0.25
CA ILE A 564 8.86 28.37 1.07
C ILE A 564 9.53 29.57 1.77
N ARG A 565 10.42 30.30 1.08
CA ARG A 565 11.06 31.50 1.66
C ARG A 565 10.06 32.58 2.09
N LYS A 566 9.03 32.83 1.27
CA LYS A 566 7.96 33.79 1.61
C LYS A 566 7.15 33.30 2.81
N ASP A 567 6.87 32.01 2.88
CA ASP A 567 6.11 31.39 3.96
C ASP A 567 6.91 31.38 5.28
N ILE A 568 8.20 31.05 5.25
CA ILE A 568 9.12 31.22 6.40
C ILE A 568 9.12 32.68 6.88
N ALA A 569 9.23 33.65 5.97
CA ALA A 569 9.20 35.07 6.34
C ALA A 569 7.82 35.52 6.87
N ARG A 570 6.72 34.93 6.40
CA ARG A 570 5.36 35.15 6.94
C ARG A 570 5.25 34.57 8.35
N LEU A 571 5.71 33.35 8.55
CA LEU A 571 5.71 32.65 9.83
C LEU A 571 6.55 33.38 10.87
N ARG A 572 7.78 33.79 10.55
CA ARG A 572 8.62 34.61 11.44
C ARG A 572 7.94 35.91 11.86
N ARG A 573 7.29 36.61 10.92
CA ARG A 573 6.54 37.84 11.23
C ARG A 573 5.33 37.57 12.12
N ALA A 574 4.63 36.46 11.93
CA ALA A 574 3.49 36.09 12.75
C ALA A 574 3.91 35.60 14.14
N LEU A 575 5.03 34.90 14.24
CA LEU A 575 5.69 34.47 15.49
C LEU A 575 6.06 35.68 16.35
N GLY A 576 6.69 36.70 15.75
CA GLY A 576 7.02 37.96 16.43
C GLY A 576 5.82 38.80 16.86
N ARG A 577 4.60 38.44 16.46
CA ARG A 577 3.33 39.07 16.89
C ARG A 577 2.60 38.28 17.97
N LEU A 578 3.14 37.15 18.42
CA LEU A 578 2.60 36.47 19.59
C LEU A 578 2.85 37.33 20.83
N PRO A 579 1.87 37.42 21.74
CA PRO A 579 2.02 38.21 22.96
C PRO A 579 3.17 37.64 23.80
N SER A 580 4.16 38.48 24.11
CA SER A 580 5.26 38.11 25.00
C SER A 580 4.73 37.82 26.41
N PRO A 581 5.30 36.86 27.15
CA PRO A 581 4.82 36.48 28.48
C PRO A 581 5.05 37.55 29.57
N THR A 582 5.52 38.75 29.24
CA THR A 582 5.74 39.83 30.20
C THR A 582 4.84 41.03 29.92
N GLY A 583 3.78 41.11 30.70
CA GLY A 583 2.91 42.26 30.85
C GLY A 583 2.09 42.13 32.12
N THR A 584 2.78 41.98 33.26
CA THR A 584 2.19 42.34 34.56
C THR A 584 1.79 43.80 34.47
N SER A 585 0.48 44.03 34.35
CA SER A 585 -0.15 45.32 34.62
C SER A 585 0.16 45.70 36.07
N GLY A 586 1.08 46.63 36.25
CA GLY A 586 1.06 47.53 37.39
C GLY A 586 0.24 48.75 37.00
N ASP A 587 -1.03 48.73 37.39
CA ASP A 587 -1.79 49.86 37.94
C ASP A 587 -3.03 49.30 38.66
#